data_AF-A0A382NLK3-F1
#
_entry.id   AF-A0A382NLK3-F1
#
_cell.length_a   1.000
_cell.length_b   1.000
_cell.length_c   1.000
_cell.angle_alpha   90.00
_cell.angle_beta   90.00
_cell.angle_gamma   90.00
#
_symmetry.space_group_name_H-M   'P 1'
#
loop_
_entity.id
_entity.type
_entity.pdbx_description
1 polymer ?
#
loop_
_entity_poly.entity_id
_entity_poly.type
_entity_poly.pdbx_seq_one_letter_code
_entity_poly.pdbx_strand_id
1 'polypeptide(L)'
;MRISIFIIINILSFSNLVGQNQYPIVLIHGFMGWGTEEMAGYKYWGGKHDFEEYFESLGYEVYAVSIGPISSNWDRAIETYYQIKGGQVDYGKKHSDKYSIIQKPKNKNWEGLYPQWSSDNPIHIIGHSLGGQTARMLQFLLENQIYA
;
A
#
# COMPACT_ATOMS: atom_id res chain seq x y z
N MET A 1 31.22 -35.65 -54.56
CA MET A 1 30.03 -35.05 -53.90
C MET A 1 30.38 -34.74 -52.45
N ARG A 2 30.45 -33.46 -52.06
CA ARG A 2 30.65 -33.04 -50.66
C ARG A 2 29.30 -32.59 -50.11
N ILE A 3 28.71 -33.37 -49.22
CA ILE A 3 27.46 -33.03 -48.53
C ILE A 3 27.86 -32.18 -47.33
N SER A 4 27.60 -30.88 -47.38
CA SER A 4 27.82 -29.98 -46.26
C SER A 4 26.57 -30.00 -45.38
N ILE A 5 26.70 -30.53 -44.16
CA ILE A 5 25.64 -30.53 -43.16
C ILE A 5 25.67 -29.17 -42.46
N PHE A 6 24.64 -28.35 -42.66
CA PHE A 6 24.42 -27.14 -41.88
C PHE A 6 23.74 -27.51 -40.55
N ILE A 7 24.47 -27.36 -39.44
CA ILE A 7 23.91 -27.40 -38.08
C ILE A 7 23.38 -26.00 -37.76
N ILE A 8 22.07 -25.89 -37.57
CA ILE A 8 21.42 -24.67 -37.07
C ILE A 8 21.32 -24.81 -35.55
N ILE A 9 22.09 -24.01 -34.82
CA ILE A 9 22.02 -23.93 -33.34
C ILE A 9 20.98 -22.87 -32.99
N ASN A 10 19.84 -23.30 -32.44
CA ASN A 10 18.86 -22.38 -31.86
C ASN A 10 19.29 -22.06 -30.42
N ILE A 11 19.74 -20.84 -30.18
CA ILE A 11 20.04 -20.32 -28.84
C ILE A 11 18.73 -19.83 -28.23
N LEU A 12 18.12 -20.64 -27.36
CA LEU A 12 17.00 -20.21 -26.51
C LEU A 12 17.55 -19.27 -25.44
N SER A 13 17.26 -17.98 -25.59
CA SER A 13 17.57 -16.98 -24.56
C SER A 13 16.48 -16.99 -23.51
N PHE A 14 16.75 -17.60 -22.34
CA PHE A 14 15.90 -17.46 -21.17
C PHE A 14 16.28 -16.18 -20.43
N SER A 15 15.47 -15.13 -20.58
CA SER A 15 15.56 -13.94 -19.73
C SER A 15 14.75 -14.18 -18.46
N ASN A 16 15.43 -14.28 -17.32
CA ASN A 16 14.77 -14.21 -16.01
C ASN A 16 14.51 -12.73 -15.71
N LEU A 17 13.23 -12.33 -15.77
CA LEU A 17 12.80 -11.03 -15.23
C LEU A 17 12.82 -11.13 -13.71
N VAL A 18 13.70 -10.35 -13.08
CA VAL A 18 13.77 -10.24 -11.62
C VAL A 18 13.44 -8.80 -11.26
N GLY A 19 12.62 -8.60 -10.22
CA GLY A 19 12.33 -7.27 -9.69
C GLY A 19 13.62 -6.60 -9.20
N GLN A 20 13.79 -5.31 -9.50
CA GLN A 20 14.98 -4.55 -9.07
C GLN A 20 15.04 -4.37 -7.53
N ASN A 21 13.90 -4.50 -6.85
CA ASN A 21 13.78 -4.39 -5.39
C ASN A 21 12.74 -5.39 -4.87
N GLN A 22 12.65 -5.50 -3.54
CA GLN A 22 11.68 -6.32 -2.81
C GLN A 22 10.96 -5.48 -1.76
N TYR A 23 10.66 -4.21 -2.09
CA TYR A 23 9.96 -3.33 -1.16
C TYR A 23 8.52 -3.83 -0.95
N PRO A 24 7.98 -3.75 0.28
CA PRO A 24 6.65 -4.25 0.56
C PRO A 24 5.58 -3.47 -0.19
N ILE A 25 4.47 -4.14 -0.47
CA ILE A 25 3.29 -3.56 -1.12
C ILE A 25 2.30 -3.14 -0.05
N VAL A 26 1.82 -1.90 -0.12
CA VAL A 26 0.73 -1.41 0.71
C VAL A 26 -0.52 -1.16 -0.14
N LEU A 27 -1.59 -1.85 0.20
CA LEU A 27 -2.87 -1.80 -0.49
C LEU A 27 -3.81 -0.78 0.19
N ILE A 28 -4.28 0.22 -0.57
CA ILE A 28 -5.19 1.26 -0.07
C ILE A 28 -6.55 1.15 -0.78
N HIS A 29 -7.58 0.75 -0.04
CA HIS A 29 -8.93 0.64 -0.56
C HIS A 29 -9.55 2.02 -0.89
N GLY A 30 -10.59 2.01 -1.72
CA GLY A 30 -11.32 3.21 -2.12
C GLY A 30 -12.50 3.60 -1.22
N PHE A 31 -13.42 4.37 -1.82
CA PHE A 31 -14.68 4.75 -1.20
C PHE A 31 -15.49 3.49 -0.86
N MET A 32 -16.08 3.46 0.34
CA MET A 32 -16.84 2.30 0.86
C MET A 32 -16.04 0.99 0.93
N GLY A 33 -14.70 1.06 0.96
CA GLY A 33 -13.87 -0.11 1.24
C GLY A 33 -13.74 -0.43 2.73
N TRP A 34 -13.14 -1.57 3.03
CA TRP A 34 -13.04 -2.13 4.39
C TRP A 34 -11.75 -2.93 4.53
N GLY A 35 -11.37 -3.21 5.78
CA GLY A 35 -10.19 -4.00 6.15
C GLY A 35 -10.37 -5.51 6.02
N THR A 36 -9.24 -6.21 6.13
CA THR A 36 -9.10 -7.66 5.91
C THR A 36 -9.97 -8.52 6.84
N GLU A 37 -10.20 -8.06 8.09
CA GLU A 37 -11.00 -8.72 9.12
C GLU A 37 -12.47 -8.26 9.16
N GLU A 38 -12.86 -7.36 8.25
CA GLU A 38 -14.22 -6.83 8.17
C GLU A 38 -15.07 -7.63 7.17
N MET A 39 -16.37 -7.27 7.04
CA MET A 39 -17.30 -7.86 6.06
C MET A 39 -17.38 -9.40 6.08
N ALA A 40 -17.27 -10.00 7.27
CA ALA A 40 -17.36 -11.45 7.48
C ALA A 40 -16.43 -12.27 6.58
N GLY A 41 -15.21 -11.74 6.34
CA GLY A 41 -14.17 -12.42 5.56
C GLY A 41 -14.28 -12.21 4.05
N TYR A 42 -15.26 -11.46 3.55
CA TYR A 42 -15.29 -11.05 2.15
C TYR A 42 -14.25 -9.95 1.90
N LYS A 43 -13.21 -10.25 1.11
CA LYS A 43 -12.04 -9.40 0.96
C LYS A 43 -12.31 -8.24 0.04
N TYR A 44 -11.92 -7.03 0.41
CA TYR A 44 -11.92 -5.90 -0.54
C TYR A 44 -10.99 -6.21 -1.72
N TRP A 45 -9.81 -6.74 -1.42
CA TRP A 45 -8.80 -7.17 -2.38
C TRP A 45 -8.98 -8.65 -2.74
N GLY A 46 -9.94 -8.93 -3.64
CA GLY A 46 -10.15 -10.27 -4.21
C GLY A 46 -11.54 -10.85 -4.03
N GLY A 47 -12.41 -10.20 -3.25
CA GLY A 47 -13.79 -10.62 -3.04
C GLY A 47 -13.88 -11.96 -2.32
N LYS A 48 -14.15 -13.03 -3.08
CA LYS A 48 -14.15 -14.41 -2.57
C LYS A 48 -12.74 -15.02 -2.49
N HIS A 49 -11.76 -14.35 -3.09
CA HIS A 49 -10.35 -14.70 -3.03
C HIS A 49 -9.61 -13.72 -2.12
N ASP A 50 -8.47 -14.14 -1.60
CA ASP A 50 -7.58 -13.28 -0.83
C ASP A 50 -6.35 -12.94 -1.69
N PHE A 51 -6.31 -11.71 -2.22
CA PHE A 51 -5.16 -11.26 -3.00
C PHE A 51 -3.96 -10.90 -2.13
N GLU A 52 -4.16 -10.60 -0.84
CA GLU A 52 -3.06 -10.41 0.09
C GLU A 52 -2.32 -11.75 0.23
N GLU A 53 -3.04 -12.82 0.58
CA GLU A 53 -2.49 -14.18 0.69
C GLU A 53 -1.89 -14.67 -0.64
N TYR A 54 -2.53 -14.36 -1.78
CA TYR A 54 -1.99 -14.72 -3.09
C TYR A 54 -0.64 -14.06 -3.36
N PHE A 55 -0.49 -12.76 -3.11
CA PHE A 55 0.79 -12.09 -3.31
C PHE A 55 1.86 -12.56 -2.32
N GLU A 56 1.49 -12.83 -1.08
CA GLU A 56 2.38 -13.44 -0.09
C GLU A 56 2.87 -14.83 -0.55
N SER A 57 2.00 -15.65 -1.14
CA SER A 57 2.37 -16.96 -1.69
C SER A 57 3.38 -16.88 -2.84
N LEU A 58 3.47 -15.74 -3.51
CA LEU A 58 4.46 -15.45 -4.56
C LEU A 58 5.77 -14.88 -4.00
N GLY A 59 5.87 -14.68 -2.68
CA GLY A 59 7.05 -14.16 -1.99
C GLY A 59 7.08 -12.65 -1.80
N TYR A 60 5.97 -11.94 -2.04
CA TYR A 60 5.88 -10.50 -1.77
C TYR A 60 5.43 -10.24 -0.32
N GLU A 61 6.07 -9.29 0.36
CA GLU A 61 5.57 -8.74 1.62
C GLU A 61 4.43 -7.75 1.31
N VAL A 62 3.22 -8.01 1.83
CA VAL A 62 2.03 -7.23 1.51
C VAL A 62 1.29 -6.81 2.78
N TYR A 63 0.77 -5.59 2.79
CA TYR A 63 -0.04 -5.04 3.87
C TYR A 63 -1.28 -4.36 3.29
N ALA A 64 -2.46 -4.57 3.88
CA ALA A 64 -3.64 -3.76 3.59
C ALA A 64 -3.99 -2.84 4.77
N VAL A 65 -4.25 -1.56 4.46
CA VAL A 65 -4.75 -0.60 5.46
C VAL A 65 -6.27 -0.62 5.52
N SER A 66 -6.85 -0.45 6.72
CA SER A 66 -8.29 -0.24 6.93
C SER A 66 -8.56 1.17 7.42
N ILE A 67 -8.98 2.05 6.51
CA ILE A 67 -9.11 3.49 6.75
C ILE A 67 -10.54 3.97 6.52
N GLY A 68 -10.87 5.19 6.97
CA GLY A 68 -12.21 5.75 6.81
C GLY A 68 -12.79 5.60 5.38
N PRO A 69 -13.89 4.85 5.18
CA PRO A 69 -14.46 4.58 3.85
C PRO A 69 -15.08 5.79 3.18
N ILE A 70 -15.45 6.79 3.99
CA ILE A 70 -16.13 8.03 3.57
C ILE A 70 -15.41 9.29 4.06
N SER A 71 -14.24 9.13 4.68
CA SER A 71 -13.42 10.23 5.20
C SER A 71 -12.76 11.01 4.06
N SER A 72 -12.26 12.22 4.36
CA SER A 72 -11.52 13.03 3.40
C SER A 72 -10.20 12.34 2.99
N ASN A 73 -9.65 12.68 1.82
CA ASN A 73 -8.33 12.16 1.43
C ASN A 73 -7.21 12.59 2.39
N TRP A 74 -7.34 13.74 3.07
CA TRP A 74 -6.41 14.19 4.10
C TRP A 74 -6.42 13.24 5.29
N ASP A 75 -7.60 13.00 5.88
CA ASP A 75 -7.75 12.12 7.03
C ASP A 75 -7.31 10.70 6.71
N ARG A 76 -7.73 10.20 5.54
CA ARG A 76 -7.36 8.89 5.01
C ARG A 76 -5.85 8.74 4.86
N ALA A 77 -5.16 9.75 4.33
CA ALA A 77 -3.71 9.72 4.17
C ALA A 77 -2.99 9.69 5.54
N ILE A 78 -3.47 10.45 6.52
CA ILE A 78 -2.93 10.44 7.89
C ILE A 78 -3.16 9.08 8.55
N GLU A 79 -4.37 8.51 8.43
CA GLU A 79 -4.66 7.16 8.93
C GLU A 79 -3.78 6.11 8.28
N THR A 80 -3.58 6.18 6.96
CA THR A 80 -2.65 5.30 6.23
C THR A 80 -1.23 5.43 6.78
N TYR A 81 -0.72 6.65 6.97
CA TYR A 81 0.62 6.88 7.51
C TYR A 81 0.80 6.17 8.86
N TYR A 82 -0.13 6.39 9.80
CA TYR A 82 -0.02 5.82 11.14
C TYR A 82 -0.28 4.31 11.19
N GLN A 83 -1.08 3.75 10.27
CA GLN A 83 -1.19 2.29 10.15
C GLN A 83 0.09 1.65 9.64
N ILE A 84 0.81 2.28 8.72
CA ILE A 84 2.08 1.76 8.22
C ILE A 84 3.18 1.99 9.28
N LYS A 85 3.38 3.23 9.70
CA LYS A 85 4.51 3.63 10.55
C LYS A 85 4.34 3.29 12.03
N GLY A 86 3.09 3.20 12.49
CA GLY A 86 2.74 3.09 13.90
C GLY A 86 2.56 4.46 14.58
N GLY A 87 1.90 4.43 15.74
CA GLY A 87 1.63 5.58 16.60
C GLY A 87 0.18 6.05 16.62
N GLN A 88 -0.05 7.09 17.41
CA GLN A 88 -1.36 7.73 17.59
C GLN A 88 -1.66 8.70 16.45
N VAL A 89 -2.78 8.52 15.74
CA VAL A 89 -3.23 9.47 14.71
C VAL A 89 -3.35 10.87 15.28
N ASP A 90 -2.82 11.82 14.51
CA ASP A 90 -2.96 13.26 14.68
C ASP A 90 -3.35 13.88 13.33
N TYR A 91 -4.63 14.28 13.18
CA TYR A 91 -5.09 14.92 11.94
C TYR A 91 -4.54 16.35 11.74
N GLY A 92 -3.84 16.89 12.74
CA GLY A 92 -3.29 18.24 12.76
C GLY A 92 -4.28 19.27 13.30
N LYS A 93 -3.87 20.04 14.32
CA LYS A 93 -4.71 21.01 15.03
C LYS A 93 -5.50 21.95 14.10
N LYS A 94 -4.83 22.57 13.12
CA LYS A 94 -5.47 23.51 12.18
C LYS A 94 -6.55 22.83 11.33
N HIS A 95 -6.31 21.60 10.88
CA HIS A 95 -7.28 20.83 10.12
C HIS A 95 -8.48 20.48 11.01
N SER A 96 -8.20 19.97 12.20
CA SER A 96 -9.21 19.59 13.18
C SER A 96 -10.10 20.73 13.62
N ASP A 97 -9.53 21.90 13.92
CA ASP A 97 -10.28 23.11 14.29
C ASP A 97 -11.16 23.59 13.12
N LYS A 98 -10.67 23.53 11.88
CA LYS A 98 -11.39 24.00 10.68
C LYS A 98 -12.60 23.13 10.36
N TYR A 99 -12.47 21.82 10.49
CA TYR A 99 -13.51 20.85 10.12
C TYR A 99 -14.26 20.29 11.32
N SER A 100 -13.99 20.80 12.54
CA SER A 100 -14.63 20.40 13.79
C SER A 100 -14.55 18.88 14.06
N ILE A 101 -13.38 18.29 13.78
CA ILE A 101 -13.11 16.87 14.05
C ILE A 101 -12.18 16.69 15.26
N ILE A 102 -12.21 15.51 15.87
CA ILE A 102 -11.28 15.15 16.96
C ILE A 102 -9.87 15.01 16.38
N GLN A 103 -8.92 15.82 16.85
CA GLN A 103 -7.53 15.79 16.36
C GLN A 103 -6.83 14.44 16.58
N LYS A 104 -6.93 13.89 17.80
CA LYS A 104 -6.29 12.63 18.21
C LYS A 104 -7.34 11.65 18.78
N PRO A 105 -8.08 10.92 17.93
CA PRO A 105 -9.07 9.96 18.40
C PRO A 105 -8.38 8.80 19.13
N LYS A 106 -8.82 8.51 20.35
CA LYS A 106 -8.18 7.54 21.27
C LYS A 106 -8.11 6.11 20.75
N ASN A 107 -9.01 5.73 19.84
CA ASN A 107 -9.10 4.40 19.26
C ASN A 107 -8.29 4.24 17.96
N LYS A 108 -7.51 5.25 17.57
CA LYS A 108 -6.68 5.24 16.36
C LYS A 108 -5.20 5.36 16.74
N ASN A 109 -4.70 4.29 17.34
CA ASN A 109 -3.30 4.10 17.70
C ASN A 109 -2.88 2.69 17.27
N TRP A 110 -1.81 2.59 16.49
CA TRP A 110 -1.37 1.31 15.91
C TRP A 110 0.09 1.03 16.27
N GLU A 111 0.45 -0.25 16.34
CA GLU A 111 1.85 -0.65 16.48
C GLU A 111 2.66 -0.35 15.20
N GLY A 112 1.98 -0.34 14.05
CA GLY A 112 2.56 -0.09 12.73
C GLY A 112 2.78 -1.41 11.98
N LEU A 113 2.25 -1.49 10.75
CA LEU A 113 2.41 -2.64 9.87
C LEU A 113 3.86 -2.78 9.37
N TYR A 114 4.55 -1.65 9.16
CA TYR A 114 5.94 -1.59 8.71
C TYR A 114 6.69 -0.42 9.40
N PRO A 115 7.01 -0.54 10.71
CA PRO A 115 7.59 0.56 11.50
C PRO A 115 8.96 1.05 11.00
N GLN A 116 9.69 0.22 10.25
CA GLN A 116 10.96 0.55 9.62
C GLN A 116 10.83 1.46 8.38
N TRP A 117 9.61 1.75 7.91
CA TRP A 117 9.36 2.62 6.75
C TRP A 117 10.16 3.92 6.83
N SER A 118 10.97 4.16 5.82
CA SER A 118 11.89 5.31 5.72
C SER A 118 12.34 5.49 4.26
N SER A 119 13.15 6.51 3.97
CA SER A 119 13.79 6.66 2.65
C SER A 119 14.67 5.45 2.27
N ASP A 120 15.26 4.80 3.27
CA ASP A 120 16.13 3.62 3.09
C ASP A 120 15.33 2.30 3.03
N ASN A 121 14.08 2.33 3.50
CA ASN A 121 13.14 1.20 3.48
C ASN A 121 11.81 1.66 2.88
N PRO A 122 11.75 1.93 1.57
CA PRO A 122 10.55 2.46 0.91
C PRO A 122 9.48 1.36 0.73
N ILE A 123 8.31 1.77 0.25
CA ILE A 123 7.15 0.91 0.01
C ILE A 123 6.58 1.17 -1.39
N HIS A 124 5.87 0.20 -1.96
CA HIS A 124 5.02 0.40 -3.14
C HIS A 124 3.57 0.55 -2.70
N ILE A 125 2.87 1.57 -3.20
CA ILE A 125 1.44 1.76 -2.88
C ILE A 125 0.58 1.39 -4.09
N ILE A 126 -0.39 0.51 -3.88
CA ILE A 126 -1.46 0.22 -4.84
C ILE A 126 -2.77 0.77 -4.28
N GLY A 127 -3.24 1.87 -4.86
CA GLY A 127 -4.49 2.52 -4.48
C GLY A 127 -5.60 2.21 -5.49
N HIS A 128 -6.69 1.57 -5.06
CA HIS A 128 -7.88 1.39 -5.89
C HIS A 128 -8.90 2.52 -5.68
N SER A 129 -9.49 3.05 -6.75
CA SER A 129 -10.53 4.10 -6.67
C SER A 129 -10.05 5.32 -5.85
N LEU A 130 -10.79 5.75 -4.82
CA LEU A 130 -10.39 6.84 -3.90
C LEU A 130 -9.04 6.57 -3.21
N GLY A 131 -8.61 5.31 -3.10
CA GLY A 131 -7.31 4.91 -2.58
C GLY A 131 -6.15 5.50 -3.39
N GLY A 132 -6.31 5.69 -4.70
CA GLY A 132 -5.30 6.36 -5.53
C GLY A 132 -5.15 7.85 -5.19
N GLN A 133 -6.25 8.54 -4.86
CA GLN A 133 -6.19 9.93 -4.40
C GLN A 133 -5.58 10.02 -2.99
N THR A 134 -5.89 9.05 -2.13
CA THR A 134 -5.31 8.94 -0.79
C THR A 134 -3.80 8.72 -0.87
N ALA A 135 -3.32 7.83 -1.74
CA ALA A 135 -1.89 7.60 -1.97
C ALA A 135 -1.16 8.88 -2.40
N ARG A 136 -1.74 9.64 -3.33
CA ARG A 136 -1.18 10.92 -3.77
C ARG A 136 -1.18 11.98 -2.68
N MET A 137 -2.23 12.03 -1.86
CA MET A 137 -2.28 12.93 -0.70
C MET A 137 -1.22 12.57 0.34
N LEU A 138 -1.03 11.27 0.60
CA LEU A 138 0.04 10.80 1.49
C LEU A 138 1.42 11.24 0.99
N GLN A 139 1.73 11.02 -0.29
CA GLN A 139 2.99 11.51 -0.88
C GLN A 139 3.17 13.02 -0.69
N PHE A 140 2.13 13.80 -1.00
CA PHE A 140 2.16 15.26 -0.81
C PHE A 140 2.44 15.65 0.64
N LEU A 141 1.78 15.01 1.61
CA LEU A 141 1.97 15.29 3.03
C LEU A 141 3.37 14.92 3.51
N LEU A 142 3.93 13.79 3.05
CA LEU A 142 5.30 13.39 3.37
C LEU A 142 6.29 14.46 2.91
N GLU A 143 6.17 14.92 1.67
CA GLU A 143 7.09 15.89 1.08
C GLU A 143 6.96 17.32 1.65
N ASN A 144 5.77 17.71 2.12
CA ASN A 144 5.48 19.13 2.42
C ASN A 144 5.09 19.43 3.86
N GLN A 145 4.73 18.43 4.68
CA GLN A 145 4.14 18.67 6.00
C GLN A 145 4.69 17.76 7.10
N ILE A 146 5.07 16.52 6.79
CA ILE A 146 5.54 15.54 7.79
C ILE A 146 7.06 15.60 7.96
N TYR A 147 7.81 15.81 6.87
CA TYR A 147 9.26 16.00 6.91
C TYR A 147 9.71 17.47 6.75
N ALA A 148 8.77 18.42 6.81
CA ALA A 148 9.06 19.86 6.74
C ALA A 148 9.32 20.46 8.13
#